data_AF-A0A7S1GLF3-F1
#
_entry.id   AF-A0A7S1GLF3-F1
#
_cell.length_a   1.000
_cell.length_b   1.000
_cell.length_c   1.000
_cell.angle_alpha   90.00
_cell.angle_beta   90.00
_cell.angle_gamma   90.00
#
_symmetry.space_group_name_H-M   'P 1'
#
loop_
_entity.id
_entity.type
_entity.pdbx_description
1 polymer ?
#
loop_
_entity_poly.entity_id
_entity_poly.type
_entity_poly.pdbx_seq_one_letter_code
_entity_poly.pdbx_strand_id
1 'polypeptide(L)'
;AFTGICLTIFGTAQLVPNCNLWTYTAFVVMLTNVTFMNHSEYEWPWDCLFRMVGVVTPADHHIHHKYVRFNFANAVVWWDQLGGTYRHPDMFPGCGKNVRSDPSGRQF
;
A
#
# COMPACT_ATOMS: atom_id res chain seq x y z
N ALA A 1 -0.29 6.81 10.80
CA ALA A 1 0.04 7.12 9.38
C ALA A 1 1.23 8.07 9.24
N PHE A 2 1.18 9.30 9.76
CA PHE A 2 2.22 10.33 9.53
C PHE A 2 3.64 9.94 9.98
N THR A 3 3.79 9.32 11.16
CA THR A 3 5.09 8.90 11.69
C THR A 3 5.82 7.87 10.83
N GLY A 4 5.09 6.92 10.22
CA GLY A 4 5.68 5.89 9.36
C GLY A 4 6.19 6.47 8.03
N ILE A 5 5.50 7.47 7.49
CA ILE A 5 5.93 8.21 6.29
C ILE A 5 7.21 9.00 6.60
N CYS A 6 7.25 9.75 7.71
CA CYS A 6 8.44 10.53 8.09
C CYS A 6 9.69 9.66 8.31
N LEU A 7 9.55 8.50 8.96
CA LEU A 7 10.67 7.57 9.17
C LEU A 7 11.17 6.97 7.85
N THR A 8 10.26 6.63 6.94
CA THR A 8 10.62 6.12 5.60
C THR A 8 11.38 7.19 4.80
N ILE A 9 10.89 8.42 4.84
CA ILE A 9 11.47 9.58 4.18
C ILE A 9 12.88 9.87 4.74
N PHE A 10 13.00 9.96 6.06
CA PHE A 10 14.29 10.19 6.73
C PHE A 10 15.29 9.07 6.47
N GLY A 11 14.87 7.81 6.57
CA GLY A 11 15.73 6.66 6.27
C GLY A 11 16.21 6.67 4.82
N THR A 12 15.33 7.00 3.87
CA THR A 12 15.69 7.10 2.45
C THR A 12 16.72 8.20 2.19
N ALA A 13 16.61 9.34 2.88
CA ALA A 13 17.58 10.43 2.79
C ALA A 13 18.99 10.01 3.25
N GLN A 14 19.09 9.10 4.23
CA GLN A 14 20.39 8.59 4.70
C GLN A 14 20.96 7.53 3.74
N LEU A 15 20.11 6.71 3.11
CA LEU A 15 20.55 5.63 2.21
C LEU A 15 20.94 6.12 0.83
N VAL A 16 20.37 7.24 0.35
CA VAL A 16 20.65 7.80 -0.97
C VAL A 16 21.20 9.23 -0.83
N PRO A 17 22.47 9.39 -0.44
CA PRO A 17 23.05 10.70 -0.11
C PRO A 17 23.20 11.63 -1.31
N ASN A 18 23.21 11.09 -2.55
CA ASN A 18 23.39 11.85 -3.78
C ASN A 18 22.06 12.18 -4.51
N CYS A 19 20.93 12.18 -3.81
CA CYS A 19 19.66 12.62 -4.39
C CYS A 19 19.53 14.14 -4.34
N ASN A 20 19.18 14.76 -5.47
CA ASN A 20 18.82 16.18 -5.47
C ASN A 20 17.39 16.38 -4.91
N LEU A 21 17.08 17.64 -4.56
CA LEU A 21 15.79 18.03 -3.98
C LEU A 21 14.59 17.58 -4.82
N TRP A 22 14.70 17.63 -6.15
CA TRP A 22 13.61 17.27 -7.05
C TRP A 22 13.33 15.77 -7.04
N THR A 23 14.39 14.94 -7.04
CA THR A 23 14.25 13.49 -6.92
C THR A 23 13.59 13.11 -5.60
N TYR A 24 13.98 13.78 -4.51
CA TYR A 24 13.38 13.55 -3.19
C TYR A 24 11.90 13.96 -3.15
N THR A 25 11.58 15.14 -3.71
CA THR A 25 10.21 15.63 -3.79
C THR A 25 9.34 14.69 -4.61
N ALA A 26 9.83 14.22 -5.77
CA ALA A 26 9.10 13.27 -6.61
C ALA A 26 8.81 11.96 -5.85
N PHE A 27 9.79 11.44 -5.11
CA PHE A 27 9.63 10.25 -4.29
C PHE A 27 8.57 10.44 -3.18
N VAL A 28 8.63 11.55 -2.45
CA VAL A 28 7.65 11.87 -1.39
C VAL A 28 6.24 12.00 -1.95
N VAL A 29 6.08 12.69 -3.09
CA VAL A 29 4.79 12.84 -3.77
C VAL A 29 4.25 11.48 -4.20
N MET A 30 5.10 10.62 -4.79
CA MET A 30 4.71 9.26 -5.16
C MET A 30 4.24 8.44 -3.96
N LEU A 31 5.02 8.40 -2.87
CA LEU A 31 4.64 7.67 -1.65
C LEU A 31 3.32 8.18 -1.05
N THR A 32 3.14 9.49 -1.03
CA THR A 32 1.93 10.13 -0.48
C THR A 32 0.72 9.80 -1.35
N ASN A 33 0.86 9.83 -2.68
CA ASN A 33 -0.20 9.48 -3.62
C ASN A 33 -0.58 8.00 -3.50
N VAL A 34 0.38 7.08 -3.42
CA VAL A 34 0.09 5.65 -3.20
C VAL A 34 -0.71 5.47 -1.91
N THR A 35 -0.29 6.12 -0.83
CA THR A 35 -0.99 6.07 0.47
C THR A 35 -2.41 6.63 0.36
N PHE A 36 -2.57 7.78 -0.28
CA PHE A 36 -3.87 8.45 -0.47
C PHE A 36 -4.84 7.57 -1.27
N MET A 37 -4.37 6.98 -2.36
CA MET A 37 -5.20 6.15 -3.23
C MET A 37 -5.60 4.85 -2.54
N ASN A 38 -4.70 4.25 -1.75
CA ASN A 38 -5.00 3.06 -0.94
C ASN A 38 -6.04 3.34 0.14
N HIS A 39 -6.05 4.53 0.76
CA HIS A 39 -7.08 4.92 1.74
C HIS A 39 -8.38 5.41 1.08
N SER A 40 -8.33 5.76 -0.19
CA SER A 40 -9.53 6.10 -0.98
C SER A 40 -10.18 4.87 -1.61
N GLU A 41 -9.67 3.67 -1.32
CA GLU A 41 -10.06 2.40 -1.92
C GLU A 41 -10.14 2.45 -3.46
N TYR A 42 -9.26 3.25 -4.07
CA TYR A 42 -9.23 3.39 -5.52
C TYR A 42 -8.45 2.25 -6.16
N GLU A 43 -9.17 1.37 -6.88
CA GLU A 43 -8.57 0.28 -7.66
C GLU A 43 -7.99 0.83 -8.96
N TRP A 44 -6.68 0.63 -9.15
CA TRP A 44 -6.02 1.08 -10.37
C TRP A 44 -6.18 0.04 -11.48
N PRO A 45 -6.30 0.46 -12.75
CA PRO A 45 -6.36 -0.48 -13.88
C PRO A 45 -5.15 -1.43 -13.97
N TRP A 46 -4.04 -1.05 -13.34
CA TRP A 46 -2.76 -1.75 -13.32
C TRP A 46 -2.40 -2.29 -11.93
N ASP A 47 -3.36 -2.44 -11.02
CA ASP A 47 -3.12 -3.04 -9.70
C ASP A 47 -2.49 -4.43 -9.80
N CYS A 48 -2.80 -5.20 -10.85
CA CYS A 48 -2.14 -6.48 -11.10
C CYS A 48 -0.62 -6.32 -11.32
N LEU A 49 -0.19 -5.31 -12.09
CA LEU A 49 1.22 -5.01 -12.32
C LEU A 49 1.87 -4.52 -11.03
N PHE A 50 1.21 -3.62 -10.31
CA PHE A 50 1.68 -3.07 -9.05
C PHE A 50 1.88 -4.15 -8.00
N ARG A 51 0.93 -5.07 -7.87
CA ARG A 51 1.04 -6.20 -6.97
C ARG A 51 2.19 -7.14 -7.34
N MET A 52 2.44 -7.37 -8.63
CA MET A 52 3.58 -8.19 -9.08
C MET A 52 4.93 -7.58 -8.69
N VAL A 53 5.06 -6.26 -8.75
CA VAL A 53 6.28 -5.56 -8.29
C VAL A 53 6.25 -5.23 -6.79
N GLY A 54 5.23 -5.70 -6.06
CA GLY A 54 5.12 -5.54 -4.63
C GLY A 54 4.74 -4.13 -4.15
N VAL A 55 4.16 -3.29 -4.99
CA VAL A 55 3.49 -2.06 -4.55
C VAL A 55 2.21 -2.43 -3.81
N VAL A 56 2.00 -1.78 -2.66
CA VAL A 56 0.81 -2.00 -1.82
C VAL A 56 -0.42 -1.55 -2.58
N THR A 57 -1.39 -2.45 -2.71
CA THR A 57 -2.70 -2.17 -3.32
C THR A 57 -3.75 -1.85 -2.26
N PRO A 58 -4.93 -1.29 -2.65
CA PRO A 58 -6.02 -1.09 -1.71
C PRO A 58 -6.44 -2.38 -1.00
N ALA A 59 -6.44 -3.51 -1.72
CA ALA A 59 -6.73 -4.83 -1.17
C ALA A 59 -5.76 -5.24 -0.05
N ASP A 60 -4.46 -5.01 -0.24
CA ASP A 60 -3.44 -5.31 0.78
C ASP A 60 -3.59 -4.38 2.00
N HIS A 61 -3.92 -3.11 1.77
CA HIS A 61 -4.13 -2.11 2.82
C HIS A 61 -5.46 -2.32 3.58
N HIS A 62 -6.48 -2.88 2.94
CA HIS A 62 -7.73 -3.22 3.60
C HIS A 62 -7.53 -4.32 4.67
N ILE A 63 -6.62 -5.28 4.44
CA ILE A 63 -6.22 -6.27 5.47
C ILE A 63 -5.65 -5.57 6.71
N HIS A 64 -4.82 -4.54 6.49
CA HIS A 64 -4.20 -3.79 7.58
C HIS A 64 -5.24 -3.19 8.51
N HIS A 65 -6.24 -2.49 7.96
CA HIS A 65 -7.33 -1.91 8.78
C HIS A 65 -8.25 -2.97 9.38
N LYS A 66 -8.44 -4.10 8.70
CA LYS A 66 -9.32 -5.19 9.18
C LYS A 66 -8.73 -5.98 10.36
N TYR A 67 -7.43 -6.27 10.34
CA TYR A 67 -6.81 -7.18 11.31
C TYR A 67 -5.75 -6.53 12.20
N VAL A 68 -5.25 -5.33 11.84
CA VAL A 68 -4.30 -4.49 12.60
C VAL A 68 -2.95 -5.15 12.95
N ARG A 69 -2.76 -6.43 12.61
CA ARG A 69 -1.58 -7.25 12.92
C ARG A 69 -0.79 -7.73 11.69
N PHE A 70 -1.23 -7.35 10.49
CA PHE A 70 -0.66 -7.76 9.21
C PHE A 70 -0.54 -6.56 8.28
N ASN A 71 0.30 -6.69 7.24
CA ASN A 71 0.45 -5.72 6.15
C ASN A 71 0.73 -4.28 6.64
N PHE A 72 1.78 -4.09 7.43
CA PHE A 72 2.12 -2.80 8.04
C PHE A 72 2.74 -1.80 7.06
N ALA A 73 3.28 -2.26 5.93
CA ALA A 73 3.93 -1.39 4.97
C ALA A 73 2.91 -0.53 4.23
N ASN A 74 3.24 0.77 4.07
CA ASN A 74 2.33 1.73 3.43
C ASN A 74 2.50 1.82 1.90
N ALA A 75 3.64 1.38 1.36
CA ALA A 75 3.98 1.59 -0.06
C ALA A 75 4.48 0.34 -0.79
N VAL A 76 5.33 -0.49 -0.15
CA VAL A 76 5.82 -1.73 -0.74
C VAL A 76 5.72 -2.90 0.25
N VAL A 77 5.14 -4.02 -0.19
CA VAL A 77 4.86 -5.20 0.65
C VAL A 77 6.13 -5.97 1.01
N TRP A 78 7.26 -5.70 0.35
CA TRP A 78 8.53 -6.39 0.58
C TRP A 78 8.96 -6.35 2.05
N TRP A 79 8.69 -5.24 2.75
CA TRP A 79 9.01 -5.12 4.18
C TRP A 79 8.18 -6.09 5.03
N ASP A 80 6.90 -6.27 4.71
CA ASP A 80 6.06 -7.26 5.38
C ASP A 80 6.40 -8.69 4.99
N GLN A 81 6.88 -8.91 3.77
CA GLN A 81 7.37 -10.23 3.34
C GLN A 81 8.64 -10.61 4.10
N LEU A 82 9.60 -9.69 4.22
CA LEU A 82 10.81 -9.86 5.01
C LEU A 82 10.50 -10.03 6.51
N GLY A 83 9.52 -9.30 7.02
CA GLY A 83 9.07 -9.36 8.42
C GLY A 83 8.12 -10.51 8.75
N GLY A 84 7.68 -11.30 7.76
CA GLY A 84 6.69 -12.39 7.95
C GLY A 84 5.26 -11.94 8.28
N THR A 85 4.98 -10.64 8.18
CA THR A 85 3.71 -10.00 8.50
C THR A 85 2.78 -9.87 7.29
N TYR A 86 3.26 -10.24 6.10
CA TYR A 86 2.46 -10.19 4.87
C TYR A 86 1.37 -11.25 4.84
N ARG A 87 0.17 -10.87 4.46
CA ARG A 87 -0.93 -11.76 4.10
C ARG A 87 -1.52 -11.33 2.78
N HIS A 88 -1.74 -12.32 1.91
CA HIS A 88 -2.28 -12.09 0.58
C HIS A 88 -3.81 -11.92 0.66
N PRO A 89 -4.41 -10.89 0.04
CA PRO A 89 -5.86 -10.68 0.00
C PRO A 89 -6.72 -11.86 -0.42
N ASP A 90 -6.20 -12.78 -1.25
CA ASP A 90 -6.96 -13.97 -1.63
C ASP A 90 -7.20 -14.94 -0.46
N MET A 91 -6.43 -14.82 0.63
CA MET A 91 -6.66 -15.56 1.88
C MET A 91 -7.89 -15.04 2.64
N PHE A 92 -8.43 -13.88 2.27
CA PHE A 92 -9.55 -13.23 2.94
C PHE A 92 -10.64 -12.88 1.92
N PRO A 93 -11.67 -13.73 1.76
CA PRO A 93 -12.82 -13.42 0.92
C PRO A 93 -13.43 -12.06 1.29
N GLY A 94 -13.67 -11.21 0.29
CA GLY A 94 -14.13 -9.82 0.46
C GLY A 94 -13.04 -8.76 0.55
N CYS A 95 -11.76 -9.15 0.59
CA CYS A 95 -10.62 -8.22 0.67
C CYS A 95 -9.97 -7.90 -0.70
N GLY A 96 -10.42 -8.54 -1.79
CA GLY A 96 -9.80 -8.41 -3.12
C GLY A 96 -10.66 -8.93 -4.27
N LYS A 97 -11.98 -9.07 -4.06
CA LYS A 97 -12.91 -9.45 -5.12
C LYS A 97 -14.16 -8.60 -5.02
N ASN A 98 -14.33 -7.73 -6.00
CA ASN A 98 -15.61 -7.26 -6.50
C ASN A 98 -16.67 -6.90 -5.44
N VAL A 99 -16.69 -5.63 -5.04
CA VAL A 99 -17.94 -4.92 -4.72
C VAL A 99 -18.87 -4.86 -5.96
N ARG A 100 -18.40 -5.28 -7.15
CA ARG A 100 -19.20 -5.39 -8.39
C ARG A 100 -19.87 -6.74 -8.64
N SER A 101 -19.97 -7.64 -7.66
CA SER A 101 -20.81 -8.84 -7.83
C SER A 101 -21.60 -9.22 -6.58
N ASP A 102 -21.95 -8.25 -5.73
CA ASP A 102 -23.10 -8.44 -4.84
C ASP A 102 -24.39 -8.29 -5.67
N PRO A 103 -25.19 -9.35 -5.88
CA PRO A 103 -26.50 -9.23 -6.53
C PRO A 103 -27.49 -8.39 -5.72
N SER A 104 -27.16 -8.08 -4.45
CA SER A 104 -28.00 -7.35 -3.51
C SER A 104 -27.77 -5.83 -3.51
N GLY A 105 -26.75 -5.33 -4.22
CA GLY A 105 -26.55 -3.90 -4.46
C GLY A 105 -26.27 -3.06 -3.19
N ARG A 106 -25.77 -3.65 -2.10
CA ARG A 106 -25.43 -2.87 -0.89
C ARG A 106 -23.94 -2.56 -0.82
N GLN A 107 -23.64 -1.27 -0.96
CA GLN A 107 -22.34 -0.70 -0.64
C GLN A 107 -22.29 -0.44 0.88
N PHE A 108 -21.24 -0.90 1.54
CA PHE A 108 -20.86 -0.50 2.90
C PHE A 108 -19.50 0.18 2.83
#